data_AF-A0A6L6CD60-F1
#
_entry.id   AF-A0A6L6CD60-F1
#
_cell.length_a   1.000
_cell.length_b   1.000
_cell.length_c   1.000
_cell.angle_alpha   90.00
_cell.angle_beta   90.00
_cell.angle_gamma   90.00
#
_symmetry.space_group_name_H-M   'P 1'
#
loop_
_entity.id
_entity.type
_entity.pdbx_description
1 polymer ?
#
loop_
_entity_poly.entity_id
_entity_poly.type
_entity_poly.pdbx_seq_one_letter_code
_entity_poly.pdbx_strand_id
1 'polypeptide(L)'
;MSPHFLPPDSSGKSEITPGFVRVFLPKAYIILDRGYKSLSLVTPERVKLTVSGENATAKVTPTDHGILVDTGVTHFSAPNPEMMVLKADDSLTAVPPASVVPSAKPTLATLKKGKSKTLSSIAKPKASQRPKWTASGACRISGTRVVASKKSGTCKVTVRVLNTKKKYVVLKTVSYKVS
;
A
#
# COMPACT_ATOMS: atom_id res chain seq x y z
N MET A 1 23.46 7.31 -26.16
CA MET A 1 23.28 8.50 -25.30
C MET A 1 24.59 8.73 -24.58
N SER A 2 25.28 9.85 -24.81
CA SER A 2 26.56 10.17 -24.15
C SER A 2 26.31 11.01 -22.88
N PRO A 3 27.08 10.84 -21.80
CA PRO A 3 26.91 11.61 -20.56
C PRO A 3 27.06 13.12 -20.78
N HIS A 4 26.31 13.92 -20.02
CA HIS A 4 26.50 15.36 -19.95
C HIS A 4 27.53 15.65 -18.85
N PHE A 5 28.68 16.16 -19.25
CA PHE A 5 29.78 16.48 -18.35
C PHE A 5 29.77 17.96 -17.99
N LEU A 6 30.20 18.27 -16.77
CA LEU A 6 30.57 19.62 -16.38
C LEU A 6 31.87 20.02 -17.09
N PRO A 7 32.12 21.34 -17.26
CA PRO A 7 33.41 21.82 -17.74
C PRO A 7 34.55 21.21 -16.90
N PRO A 8 35.70 20.86 -17.50
CA PRO A 8 36.82 20.29 -16.76
C PRO A 8 37.27 21.24 -15.66
N ASP A 9 37.57 20.69 -14.49
CA ASP A 9 38.20 21.44 -13.41
C ASP A 9 39.67 21.79 -13.74
N SER A 10 40.36 22.49 -12.83
CA SER A 10 41.77 22.84 -12.99
C SER A 10 42.73 21.64 -13.05
N SER A 11 42.25 20.42 -12.80
CA SER A 11 42.99 19.16 -12.95
C SER A 11 42.72 18.46 -14.30
N GLY A 12 41.88 19.06 -15.16
CA GLY A 12 41.46 18.50 -16.44
C GLY A 12 40.41 17.40 -16.32
N LYS A 13 39.84 17.18 -15.12
CA LYS A 13 38.78 16.19 -14.89
C LYS A 13 37.42 16.85 -15.06
N SER A 14 36.58 16.24 -15.89
CA SER A 14 35.18 16.61 -15.99
C SER A 14 34.34 15.68 -15.14
N GLU A 15 33.66 16.24 -14.14
CA GLU A 15 32.69 15.49 -13.34
C GLU A 15 31.35 15.38 -14.08
N ILE A 16 30.61 14.32 -13.79
CA ILE A 16 29.25 14.16 -14.30
C ILE A 16 28.33 15.08 -13.51
N THR A 17 27.49 15.85 -14.19
CA THR A 17 26.55 16.76 -13.52
C THR A 17 25.66 16.00 -12.52
N PRO A 18 25.70 16.32 -11.22
CA PRO A 18 24.91 15.64 -10.22
C PRO A 18 23.43 15.90 -10.45
N GLY A 19 22.60 14.92 -10.10
CA GLY A 19 21.18 14.97 -10.34
C GLY A 19 20.42 13.96 -9.50
N PHE A 20 19.12 14.16 -9.39
CA PHE A 20 18.23 13.20 -8.73
C PHE A 20 16.91 13.14 -9.48
N VAL A 21 16.23 12.00 -9.38
CA VAL A 21 14.87 11.83 -9.87
C VAL A 21 13.99 11.39 -8.72
N ARG A 22 12.93 12.18 -8.47
CA ARG A 22 11.92 11.89 -7.44
C ARG A 22 10.56 11.84 -8.07
N VAL A 23 9.83 10.77 -7.79
CA VAL A 23 8.50 10.53 -8.33
C VAL A 23 7.49 10.64 -7.20
N PHE A 24 6.53 11.54 -7.34
CA PHE A 24 5.38 11.60 -6.43
C PHE A 24 4.26 10.72 -6.96
N LEU A 25 3.77 9.81 -6.10
CA LEU A 25 2.61 8.98 -6.39
C LEU A 25 1.46 9.34 -5.45
N PRO A 26 0.30 9.73 -6.00
CA PRO A 26 -0.82 10.15 -5.18
C PRO A 26 -1.40 8.99 -4.37
N LYS A 27 -1.91 9.31 -3.18
CA LYS A 27 -2.54 8.34 -2.27
C LYS A 27 -3.66 7.52 -2.93
N ALA A 28 -4.40 8.15 -3.85
CA ALA A 28 -5.44 7.47 -4.61
C ALA A 28 -4.88 6.33 -5.47
N TYR A 29 -3.74 6.52 -6.14
CA TYR A 29 -3.07 5.46 -6.90
C TYR A 29 -2.66 4.29 -5.99
N ILE A 30 -2.00 4.59 -4.87
CA ILE A 30 -1.51 3.57 -3.93
C ILE A 30 -2.65 2.73 -3.31
N ILE A 31 -3.76 3.38 -2.96
CA ILE A 31 -4.87 2.70 -2.28
C ILE A 31 -5.84 2.05 -3.28
N LEU A 32 -6.17 2.72 -4.38
CA LEU A 32 -7.23 2.30 -5.31
C LEU A 32 -6.69 1.40 -6.43
N ASP A 33 -5.53 1.74 -7.00
CA ASP A 33 -4.93 0.96 -8.10
C ASP A 33 -4.05 -0.17 -7.57
N ARG A 34 -3.19 0.14 -6.57
CA ARG A 34 -2.22 -0.83 -6.05
C ARG A 34 -2.74 -1.65 -4.86
N GLY A 35 -3.87 -1.26 -4.27
CA GLY A 35 -4.58 -2.04 -3.26
C GLY A 35 -4.04 -1.95 -1.82
N TYR A 36 -3.15 -1.00 -1.53
CA TYR A 36 -2.58 -0.85 -0.19
C TYR A 36 -3.58 -0.23 0.79
N LYS A 37 -3.55 -0.70 2.04
CA LYS A 37 -4.42 -0.17 3.12
C LYS A 37 -3.89 1.12 3.74
N SER A 38 -2.59 1.36 3.62
CA SER A 38 -1.89 2.54 4.14
C SER A 38 -0.66 2.82 3.29
N LEU A 39 -0.26 4.09 3.21
CA LEU A 39 0.96 4.51 2.54
C LEU A 39 2.21 3.95 3.22
N SER A 40 2.17 3.77 4.55
CA SER A 40 3.26 3.19 5.34
C SER A 40 3.54 1.72 5.04
N LEU A 41 2.66 1.04 4.29
CA LEU A 41 2.85 -0.34 3.87
C LEU A 41 3.60 -0.44 2.53
N VAL A 42 3.83 0.69 1.87
CA VAL A 42 4.70 0.75 0.68
C VAL A 42 6.11 0.99 1.17
N THR A 43 6.86 -0.10 1.29
CA THR A 43 8.29 -0.09 1.61
C THR A 43 9.12 -0.13 0.33
N PRO A 44 10.44 0.16 0.37
CA PRO A 44 11.31 0.08 -0.81
C PRO A 44 11.20 -1.23 -1.60
N GLU A 45 11.02 -2.36 -0.93
CA GLU A 45 10.90 -3.68 -1.56
C GLU A 45 9.60 -3.84 -2.36
N ARG A 46 8.61 -2.97 -2.11
CA ARG A 46 7.38 -2.87 -2.89
C ARG A 46 7.51 -1.94 -4.08
N VAL A 47 8.68 -1.40 -4.36
CA VAL A 47 8.96 -0.60 -5.56
C VAL A 47 9.85 -1.42 -6.48
N LYS A 48 9.31 -1.80 -7.64
CA LYS A 48 10.11 -2.27 -8.76
C LYS A 48 10.72 -1.05 -9.41
N LEU A 49 12.03 -0.89 -9.28
CA LEU A 49 12.80 0.18 -9.88
C LEU A 49 13.87 -0.43 -10.79
N THR A 50 13.97 0.09 -12.01
CA THR A 50 15.04 -0.22 -12.95
C THR A 50 15.67 1.10 -13.36
N VAL A 51 16.99 1.24 -13.22
CA VAL A 51 17.73 2.40 -13.72
C VAL A 51 18.78 1.88 -14.71
N SER A 52 18.73 2.36 -15.95
CA SER A 52 19.70 1.94 -16.96
C SER A 52 21.11 2.36 -16.55
N GLY A 53 22.03 1.39 -16.46
CA GLY A 53 23.46 1.65 -16.21
C GLY A 53 23.86 1.86 -14.75
N GLU A 54 22.93 1.80 -13.79
CA GLU A 54 23.22 2.01 -12.37
C GLU A 54 22.40 1.06 -11.49
N ASN A 55 23.02 0.51 -10.44
CA ASN A 55 22.31 -0.30 -9.45
C ASN A 55 21.75 0.61 -8.35
N ALA A 56 20.61 1.24 -8.63
CA ALA A 56 19.99 2.22 -7.74
C ALA A 56 18.92 1.57 -6.85
N THR A 57 18.84 2.00 -5.59
CA THR A 57 17.84 1.53 -4.63
C THR A 57 16.82 2.63 -4.34
N ALA A 58 15.54 2.30 -4.49
CA ALA A 58 14.46 3.25 -4.22
C ALA A 58 14.40 3.61 -2.72
N LYS A 59 14.18 4.89 -2.39
CA LYS A 59 13.82 5.32 -1.03
C LYS A 59 12.39 5.84 -1.03
N VAL A 60 11.56 5.29 -0.14
CA VAL A 60 10.13 5.64 -0.08
C VAL A 60 9.86 6.50 1.16
N THR A 61 9.24 7.65 0.96
CA THR A 61 8.83 8.56 2.04
C THR A 61 7.32 8.79 1.97
N PRO A 62 6.55 8.32 2.97
CA PRO A 62 5.13 8.63 3.07
C PRO A 62 4.89 10.12 3.36
N THR A 63 3.84 10.67 2.76
CA THR A 63 3.32 12.03 3.01
C THR A 63 1.82 11.96 3.24
N ASP A 64 1.19 13.07 3.63
CA ASP A 64 -0.27 13.11 3.84
C ASP A 64 -1.06 12.81 2.55
N HIS A 65 -0.48 13.13 1.40
CA HIS A 65 -1.15 13.11 0.10
C HIS A 65 -0.71 11.96 -0.82
N GLY A 66 0.31 11.18 -0.44
CA GLY A 66 0.87 10.14 -1.29
C GLY A 66 2.22 9.65 -0.79
N ILE A 67 2.98 9.00 -1.68
CA ILE A 67 4.37 8.65 -1.40
C ILE A 67 5.29 9.41 -2.35
N LEU A 68 6.43 9.84 -1.82
CA LEU A 68 7.55 10.29 -2.62
C LEU A 68 8.53 9.12 -2.74
N VAL A 69 8.95 8.82 -3.96
CA VAL A 69 9.96 7.79 -4.22
C VAL A 69 11.17 8.44 -4.85
N ASP A 70 12.29 8.40 -4.15
CA ASP A 70 13.59 8.76 -4.67
C ASP A 70 14.17 7.55 -5.40
N THR A 71 14.53 7.71 -6.67
CA THR A 71 15.04 6.60 -7.50
C THR A 71 16.51 6.30 -7.21
N GLY A 72 17.20 7.10 -6.41
CA GLY A 72 18.62 6.91 -6.13
C GLY A 72 19.55 7.23 -7.31
N VAL A 73 19.01 7.80 -8.40
CA VAL A 73 19.81 8.37 -9.49
C VAL A 73 20.70 9.48 -8.92
N THR A 74 21.98 9.46 -9.31
CA THR A 74 23.00 10.40 -8.79
C THR A 74 23.44 11.45 -9.81
N HIS A 75 23.14 11.27 -11.10
CA HIS A 75 23.53 12.19 -12.17
C HIS A 75 22.57 12.16 -13.37
N PHE A 76 22.49 13.24 -14.16
CA PHE A 76 21.55 13.33 -15.30
C PHE A 76 22.03 12.65 -16.60
N SER A 77 23.18 12.01 -16.56
CA SER A 77 23.77 11.33 -17.72
C SER A 77 23.09 9.99 -18.03
N ALA A 78 22.02 10.06 -18.82
CA ALA A 78 21.26 8.94 -19.35
C ALA A 78 20.64 7.92 -18.35
N PRO A 79 20.27 8.27 -17.10
CA PRO A 79 19.43 7.37 -16.32
C PRO A 79 18.01 7.43 -16.89
N ASN A 80 17.48 6.29 -17.32
CA ASN A 80 16.06 6.13 -17.62
C ASN A 80 15.41 5.32 -16.48
N PRO A 81 15.07 5.95 -15.34
CA PRO A 81 14.47 5.25 -14.22
C PRO A 81 13.03 4.85 -14.56
N GLU A 82 12.79 3.55 -14.68
CA GLU A 82 11.46 2.98 -14.75
C GLU A 82 11.05 2.48 -13.37
N MET A 83 9.87 2.90 -12.92
CA MET A 83 9.41 2.62 -11.57
C MET A 83 7.95 2.17 -11.56
N MET A 84 7.66 1.18 -10.72
CA MET A 84 6.31 0.71 -10.47
C MET A 84 6.17 0.18 -9.03
N VAL A 85 5.16 0.63 -8.30
CA VAL A 85 4.86 0.07 -6.96
C VAL A 85 4.16 -1.27 -7.12
N LEU A 86 4.67 -2.41 -6.68
CA LEU A 86 3.98 -3.71 -6.81
C LEU A 86 2.59 -3.70 -6.19
N LYS A 87 1.63 -4.52 -6.66
CA LYS A 87 0.31 -4.60 -5.99
C LYS A 87 0.47 -5.19 -4.59
N ALA A 88 -0.43 -4.83 -3.68
CA ALA A 88 -0.38 -5.30 -2.30
C ALA A 88 -0.44 -6.83 -2.18
N ASP A 89 -1.11 -7.49 -3.12
CA ASP A 89 -1.29 -8.95 -3.18
C ASP A 89 -0.21 -9.66 -4.02
N ASP A 90 0.67 -8.92 -4.72
CA ASP A 90 1.80 -9.53 -5.42
C ASP A 90 2.76 -10.10 -4.37
N SER A 91 2.95 -11.41 -4.37
CA SER A 91 3.96 -12.08 -3.55
C SER A 91 5.34 -11.70 -4.08
N LEU A 92 6.22 -11.24 -3.19
CA LEU A 92 7.63 -11.08 -3.48
C LEU A 92 8.22 -12.46 -3.81
N THR A 93 8.44 -12.76 -5.09
CA THR A 93 9.44 -13.75 -5.48
C THR A 93 10.80 -13.14 -5.13
N ALA A 94 11.17 -13.32 -3.87
CA ALA A 94 12.44 -12.89 -3.32
C ALA A 94 13.57 -13.77 -3.87
N VAL A 95 14.64 -13.13 -4.33
CA VAL A 95 16.00 -13.69 -4.21
C VAL A 95 16.48 -13.31 -2.80
N PRO A 96 17.02 -14.24 -1.98
CA PRO A 96 17.45 -14.01 -0.59
C PRO A 96 18.87 -13.38 -0.56
N PRO A 97 19.49 -13.00 0.59
CA PRO A 97 19.20 -13.26 2.03
C PRO A 97 19.15 -11.93 2.86
N ALA A 98 19.00 -11.81 4.18
CA ALA A 98 19.25 -12.67 5.33
C ALA A 98 18.34 -12.28 6.52
N SER A 99 18.06 -13.28 7.33
CA SER A 99 17.68 -13.28 8.76
C SER A 99 17.24 -11.95 9.40
N VAL A 100 15.92 -11.79 9.61
CA VAL A 100 15.42 -11.05 10.78
C VAL A 100 14.16 -11.71 11.34
N VAL A 101 14.29 -12.03 12.62
CA VAL A 101 13.39 -12.63 13.62
C VAL A 101 11.86 -12.42 13.38
N PRO A 102 11.02 -13.45 13.55
CA PRO A 102 9.59 -13.37 13.29
C PRO A 102 8.85 -12.61 14.41
N SER A 103 8.28 -11.45 14.09
CA SER A 103 7.35 -10.75 14.99
C SER A 103 5.91 -10.85 14.48
N ALA A 104 5.11 -11.60 15.24
CA ALA A 104 3.64 -11.68 15.30
C ALA A 104 2.84 -11.92 14.00
N LYS A 105 2.33 -13.16 13.86
CA LYS A 105 1.19 -13.54 13.01
C LYS A 105 0.03 -12.54 13.17
N PRO A 106 -0.56 -11.97 12.10
CA PRO A 106 -1.83 -11.27 12.23
C PRO A 106 -2.88 -12.29 12.64
N THR A 107 -3.47 -12.10 13.83
CA THR A 107 -4.56 -12.93 14.33
C THR A 107 -5.75 -12.79 13.37
N LEU A 108 -5.92 -13.72 12.43
CA LEU A 108 -7.13 -13.81 11.63
C LEU A 108 -8.30 -14.01 12.60
N ALA A 109 -9.15 -13.00 12.75
CA ALA A 109 -10.33 -13.12 13.57
C ALA A 109 -11.26 -14.20 12.97
N THR A 110 -11.61 -15.21 13.75
CA THR A 110 -12.46 -16.32 13.30
C THR A 110 -13.92 -16.04 13.65
N LEU A 111 -14.85 -16.28 12.72
CA LEU A 111 -16.29 -16.31 13.01
C LEU A 111 -16.77 -17.76 12.95
N LYS A 112 -17.37 -18.26 14.03
CA LYS A 112 -17.98 -19.59 14.03
C LYS A 112 -19.16 -19.62 13.05
N LYS A 113 -19.31 -20.72 12.30
CA LYS A 113 -20.45 -20.95 11.39
C LYS A 113 -21.80 -20.68 12.08
N GLY A 114 -22.68 -19.95 11.40
CA GLY A 114 -24.01 -19.61 11.91
C GLY A 114 -24.05 -18.65 13.10
N LYS A 115 -22.92 -18.22 13.65
CA LYS A 115 -22.87 -17.22 14.72
C LYS A 115 -22.92 -15.81 14.15
N SER A 116 -23.31 -14.88 15.01
CA SER A 116 -23.37 -13.46 14.69
C SER A 116 -22.44 -12.64 15.57
N LYS A 117 -21.99 -11.51 15.05
CA LYS A 117 -21.16 -10.53 15.76
C LYS A 117 -21.74 -9.13 15.55
N THR A 118 -21.74 -8.30 16.58
CA THR A 118 -22.27 -6.93 16.50
C THR A 118 -21.36 -6.06 15.63
N LEU A 119 -21.94 -5.21 14.78
CA LEU A 119 -21.19 -4.30 13.91
C LEU A 119 -20.32 -3.33 14.73
N SER A 120 -20.81 -2.92 15.91
CA SER A 120 -20.07 -2.07 16.86
C SER A 120 -18.78 -2.71 17.41
N SER A 121 -18.66 -4.04 17.41
CA SER A 121 -17.42 -4.73 17.76
C SER A 121 -16.36 -4.70 16.64
N ILE A 122 -16.79 -4.35 15.42
CA ILE A 122 -15.95 -4.31 14.22
C ILE A 122 -15.39 -2.89 14.05
N ALA A 123 -16.28 -1.89 14.13
CA ALA A 123 -15.93 -0.49 14.12
C ALA A 123 -16.99 0.31 14.92
N LYS A 124 -16.54 1.38 15.57
CA LYS A 124 -17.40 2.38 16.21
C LYS A 124 -17.31 3.70 15.44
N PRO A 125 -18.20 3.97 14.47
CA PRO A 125 -18.29 5.27 13.81
C PRO A 125 -18.66 6.36 14.83
N LYS A 126 -18.27 7.60 14.59
CA LYS A 126 -18.70 8.74 15.42
C LYS A 126 -20.22 8.92 15.29
N ALA A 127 -20.90 9.41 16.34
CA ALA A 127 -22.36 9.61 16.32
C ALA A 127 -22.83 10.55 15.19
N SER A 128 -21.98 11.50 14.75
CA SER A 128 -22.25 12.39 13.63
C SER A 128 -22.11 11.75 12.25
N GLN A 129 -21.51 10.56 12.16
CA GLN A 129 -21.30 9.85 10.90
C GLN A 129 -22.46 8.89 10.67
N ARG A 130 -23.01 8.88 9.45
CA ARG A 130 -24.01 7.88 9.01
C ARG A 130 -23.28 6.67 8.42
N PRO A 131 -23.16 5.53 9.13
CA PRO A 131 -22.43 4.38 8.61
C PRO A 131 -23.29 3.53 7.69
N LYS A 132 -22.75 3.18 6.53
CA LYS A 132 -23.28 2.18 5.61
C LYS A 132 -22.41 0.94 5.68
N TRP A 133 -22.99 -0.15 6.14
CA TRP A 133 -22.30 -1.43 6.27
C TRP A 133 -22.59 -2.33 5.07
N THR A 134 -21.57 -3.04 4.61
CA THR A 134 -21.70 -4.08 3.58
C THR A 134 -20.93 -5.33 4.01
N ALA A 135 -21.48 -6.50 3.71
CA ALA A 135 -20.81 -7.79 3.89
C ALA A 135 -20.76 -8.54 2.56
N SER A 136 -19.69 -9.30 2.34
CA SER A 136 -19.51 -10.14 1.17
C SER A 136 -18.88 -11.49 1.53
N GLY A 137 -19.15 -12.51 0.73
CA GLY A 137 -18.64 -13.87 0.94
C GLY A 137 -19.50 -14.68 1.89
N ALA A 138 -18.88 -15.42 2.80
CA ALA A 138 -19.55 -16.35 3.71
C ALA A 138 -20.26 -15.66 4.90
N CYS A 139 -20.79 -14.45 4.72
CA CYS A 139 -21.57 -13.74 5.73
C CYS A 139 -22.49 -12.69 5.10
N ARG A 140 -23.48 -12.28 5.89
CA ARG A 140 -24.43 -11.22 5.53
C ARG A 140 -24.66 -10.28 6.70
N ILE A 141 -25.18 -9.10 6.40
CA ILE A 141 -25.62 -8.16 7.44
C ILE A 141 -27.11 -8.39 7.70
N SER A 142 -27.47 -8.50 8.96
CA SER A 142 -28.85 -8.58 9.42
C SER A 142 -29.01 -7.64 10.59
N GLY A 143 -29.74 -6.54 10.36
CA GLY A 143 -29.87 -5.45 11.32
C GLY A 143 -28.51 -4.89 11.74
N THR A 144 -28.23 -4.92 13.05
CA THR A 144 -27.01 -4.40 13.67
C THR A 144 -25.88 -5.44 13.81
N ARG A 145 -26.01 -6.60 13.15
CA ARG A 145 -25.08 -7.73 13.28
C ARG A 145 -24.60 -8.24 11.92
N VAL A 146 -23.38 -8.76 11.91
CA VAL A 146 -22.86 -9.63 10.84
C VAL A 146 -23.16 -11.06 11.23
N VAL A 147 -23.80 -11.80 10.33
CA VAL A 147 -24.14 -13.21 10.52
C VAL A 147 -23.27 -14.04 9.59
N ALA A 148 -22.47 -14.95 10.14
CA ALA A 148 -21.74 -15.93 9.33
C ALA A 148 -22.71 -16.94 8.71
N SER A 149 -22.44 -17.29 7.46
CA SER A 149 -23.08 -18.39 6.77
C SER A 149 -22.78 -19.73 7.48
N LYS A 150 -23.61 -20.74 7.22
CA LYS A 150 -23.37 -22.11 7.69
C LYS A 150 -22.25 -22.82 6.91
N LYS A 151 -21.86 -22.27 5.76
CA LYS A 151 -20.75 -22.73 4.93
C LYS A 151 -19.44 -22.08 5.37
N SER A 152 -18.35 -22.83 5.36
CA SER A 152 -17.01 -22.28 5.55
C SER A 152 -16.64 -21.36 4.39
N GLY A 153 -15.84 -20.34 4.68
CA GLY A 153 -15.35 -19.42 3.67
C GLY A 153 -14.86 -18.12 4.28
N THR A 154 -14.52 -17.16 3.44
CA THR A 154 -14.07 -15.84 3.89
C THR A 154 -15.26 -14.90 3.98
N CYS A 155 -15.43 -14.27 5.13
CA CYS A 155 -16.41 -13.21 5.37
C CYS A 155 -15.69 -11.86 5.38
N LYS A 156 -16.07 -10.95 4.50
CA LYS A 156 -15.50 -9.60 4.46
C LYS A 156 -16.58 -8.58 4.80
N VAL A 157 -16.32 -7.77 5.83
CA VAL A 157 -17.25 -6.75 6.33
C VAL A 157 -16.62 -5.39 6.15
N THR A 158 -17.31 -4.49 5.47
CA THR A 158 -16.85 -3.12 5.20
C THR A 158 -17.83 -2.12 5.81
N VAL A 159 -17.32 -1.10 6.49
CA VAL A 159 -18.10 0.07 6.89
C VAL A 159 -17.66 1.27 6.07
N ARG A 160 -18.63 2.01 5.54
CA ARG A 160 -18.44 3.29 4.87
C ARG A 160 -19.14 4.37 5.67
N VAL A 161 -18.62 5.58 5.70
CA VAL A 161 -19.25 6.74 6.35
C VAL A 161 -19.34 7.90 5.38
N LEU A 162 -20.35 8.76 5.53
CA LEU A 162 -20.40 10.01 4.79
C LEU A 162 -19.25 10.92 5.21
N ASN A 163 -18.50 11.45 4.24
CA ASN A 163 -17.59 12.56 4.46
C ASN A 163 -18.32 13.92 4.40
N THR A 164 -17.61 15.00 4.70
CA THR A 164 -18.13 16.38 4.64
C THR A 164 -18.65 16.78 3.26
N LYS A 165 -18.23 16.09 2.20
CA LYS A 165 -18.69 16.26 0.81
C LYS A 165 -19.87 15.35 0.45
N LYS A 166 -20.58 14.79 1.44
CA LYS A 166 -21.70 13.84 1.29
C LYS A 166 -21.38 12.55 0.50
N LYS A 167 -20.11 12.18 0.36
CA LYS A 167 -19.67 10.94 -0.30
C LYS A 167 -19.37 9.85 0.73
N TYR A 168 -19.79 8.61 0.46
CA TYR A 168 -19.45 7.46 1.30
C TYR A 168 -18.00 7.03 1.09
N VAL A 169 -17.17 7.20 2.12
CA VAL A 169 -15.77 6.75 2.16
C VAL A 169 -15.64 5.52 3.05
N VAL A 170 -14.78 4.58 2.68
CA VAL A 170 -14.52 3.38 3.49
C VAL A 170 -13.82 3.77 4.78
N LEU A 171 -14.44 3.46 5.92
CA LEU A 171 -13.87 3.69 7.24
C LEU A 171 -13.02 2.49 7.69
N LYS A 172 -13.51 1.26 7.49
CA LYS A 172 -12.81 0.04 7.92
C LYS A 172 -13.32 -1.16 7.15
N THR A 173 -12.42 -2.09 6.87
CA THR A 173 -12.73 -3.40 6.31
C THR A 173 -12.07 -4.47 7.15
N VAL A 174 -12.84 -5.47 7.58
CA VAL A 174 -12.35 -6.62 8.36
C VAL A 174 -12.72 -7.90 7.64
N SER A 175 -11.74 -8.80 7.53
CA SER A 175 -11.94 -10.14 6.99
C SER A 175 -11.93 -11.15 8.12
N TYR A 176 -12.92 -12.03 8.14
CA TYR A 176 -13.05 -13.14 9.06
C TYR A 176 -12.96 -14.46 8.30
N LYS A 177 -12.30 -15.45 8.89
CA LYS A 177 -12.41 -16.83 8.43
C LYS A 177 -13.65 -17.45 9.08
N VAL A 178 -14.56 -17.98 8.28
CA VAL A 178 -15.74 -18.72 8.75
C VAL A 178 -15.39 -20.20 8.81
N SER A 179 -15.33 -20.75 10.02
CA SER A 179 -15.00 -22.16 10.29
C SER A 179 -15.92 -22.76 11.33
#